data_AF-A0A962GHT8-F1
#
_entry.id   AF-A0A962GHT8-F1
#
_cell.length_a   1.000
_cell.length_b   1.000
_cell.length_c   1.000
_cell.angle_alpha   90.00
_cell.angle_beta   90.00
_cell.angle_gamma   90.00
#
_symmetry.space_group_name_H-M   'P 1'
#
loop_
_entity.id
_entity.type
_entity.pdbx_description
1 polymer ?
#
loop_
_entity_poly.entity_id
_entity_poly.type
_entity_poly.pdbx_seq_one_letter_code
_entity_poly.pdbx_strand_id
1 'polypeptide(L)'
;MKLCNVKTLVTASLLCLYSLAQAVDNKNPPPPDEAMKVTFQVVNDEMVRVQFDLIQDVYLYKNAFGFTGEDVLVDQQLLTLPKGKEKNDPAFGLVEVYYGSVGVDVPVTAAGVAPKLTVKYQGCVENFICYPPQRKIFDLSSQLANTQQQAANDFSGDLLGDQLGGGSFFGGDALLPVDQAFQFETIALSDSRLMARFTMAPNIYLYQDQIQLTSFTDGLQLGEPVFPQAQRKDDPEFGLVDVYYDIVEIEIPYSRSQADIKKLDIEAAFQGCEDGKVCYPPTSQLVSVDLPVAEFIVETFDSTDKSSIKPQSETDDLKDDIASDPVWLTMLNFFGFGLLLSLTPCVFPMIPILSGLIVGQKNPSTTKAFSLSLIYVLAMALTYTLVG
;
A
#
# COMPACT_ATOMS: atom_id res chain seq x y z
N MET A 1 32.71 -58.03 -6.82
CA MET A 1 31.39 -57.75 -7.43
C MET A 1 30.34 -57.64 -6.33
N LYS A 2 30.18 -56.45 -5.74
CA LYS A 2 28.95 -56.02 -5.04
C LYS A 2 28.85 -54.53 -5.30
N LEU A 3 28.04 -54.18 -6.31
CA LEU A 3 27.68 -52.81 -6.62
C LEU A 3 27.02 -52.21 -5.38
N CYS A 4 27.74 -51.31 -4.71
CA CYS A 4 27.19 -50.50 -3.64
C CYS A 4 26.14 -49.58 -4.29
N ASN A 5 24.91 -49.76 -3.85
CA ASN A 5 23.70 -49.36 -4.55
C ASN A 5 23.56 -47.82 -4.49
N VAL A 6 23.90 -47.15 -5.59
CA VAL A 6 23.83 -45.68 -5.76
C VAL A 6 22.44 -45.15 -5.40
N LYS A 7 21.38 -45.95 -5.59
CA LYS A 7 20.01 -45.59 -5.16
C LYS A 7 19.91 -45.38 -3.65
N THR A 8 20.62 -46.15 -2.83
CA THR A 8 20.54 -46.04 -1.37
C THR A 8 21.26 -44.80 -0.84
N LEU A 9 22.30 -44.33 -1.54
CA LEU A 9 23.03 -43.11 -1.18
C LEU A 9 22.28 -41.85 -1.62
N VAL A 10 21.61 -41.91 -2.77
CA VAL A 10 20.73 -40.82 -3.25
C VAL A 10 19.46 -40.72 -2.40
N THR A 11 18.84 -41.84 -2.01
CA THR A 11 17.66 -41.79 -1.13
C THR A 11 18.00 -41.35 0.29
N ALA A 12 19.16 -41.71 0.83
CA ALA A 12 19.61 -41.21 2.14
C ALA A 12 19.91 -39.69 2.12
N SER A 13 20.46 -39.18 1.00
CA SER A 13 20.67 -37.74 0.81
C SER A 13 19.34 -36.98 0.64
N LEU A 14 18.38 -37.55 -0.08
CA LEU A 14 17.04 -36.96 -0.26
C LEU A 14 16.21 -36.97 1.03
N LEU A 15 16.36 -37.98 1.90
CA LEU A 15 15.71 -38.01 3.22
C LEU A 15 16.36 -37.06 4.24
N CYS A 16 17.68 -36.82 4.15
CA CYS A 16 18.33 -35.74 4.91
C CYS A 16 17.85 -34.35 4.47
N LEU A 17 17.65 -34.14 3.17
CA LEU A 17 17.06 -32.89 2.63
C LEU A 17 15.60 -32.71 3.06
N TYR A 18 14.81 -33.78 3.15
CA TYR A 18 13.42 -33.72 3.65
C TYR A 18 13.33 -33.40 5.15
N SER A 19 14.36 -33.77 5.93
CA SER A 19 14.41 -33.49 7.37
C SER A 19 14.86 -32.04 7.66
N LEU A 20 15.54 -31.40 6.71
CA LEU A 20 15.90 -29.99 6.75
C LEU A 20 14.77 -29.06 6.26
N ALA A 21 13.72 -29.60 5.61
CA ALA A 21 12.59 -28.81 5.12
C ALA A 21 11.56 -28.42 6.21
N GLN A 22 11.70 -28.91 7.44
CA GLN A 22 10.86 -28.51 8.59
C GLN A 22 11.52 -27.41 9.44
N ALA A 23 12.56 -26.74 8.91
CA ALA A 23 13.23 -25.62 9.56
C ALA A 23 13.31 -24.40 8.62
N VAL A 24 12.15 -23.97 8.11
CA VAL A 24 11.93 -22.75 7.31
C VAL A 24 10.54 -22.25 7.76
N ASP A 25 10.30 -21.05 8.26
CA ASP A 25 11.10 -19.84 8.41
C ASP A 25 10.48 -19.00 9.54
N ASN A 26 11.27 -18.60 10.54
CA ASN A 26 10.83 -17.73 11.64
C ASN A 26 11.18 -16.26 11.33
N LYS A 27 11.18 -15.87 10.05
CA LYS A 27 11.63 -14.54 9.59
C LYS A 27 10.60 -13.71 8.82
N ASN A 28 9.42 -14.26 8.51
CA ASN A 28 8.34 -13.45 7.96
C ASN A 28 7.34 -13.15 9.08
N PRO A 29 7.11 -11.86 9.41
CA PRO A 29 6.11 -11.52 10.40
C PRO A 29 4.73 -11.95 9.88
N PRO A 30 3.87 -12.51 10.74
CA PRO A 30 2.52 -12.90 10.34
C PRO A 30 1.74 -11.69 9.83
N PRO A 31 0.72 -11.88 8.98
CA PRO A 31 -0.10 -10.79 8.49
C PRO A 31 -0.78 -10.04 9.65
N PRO A 32 -1.11 -8.74 9.49
CA PRO A 32 -1.70 -7.92 10.55
C PRO A 32 -2.94 -8.55 11.22
N ASP A 33 -3.79 -9.21 10.44
CA ASP A 33 -5.03 -9.83 10.92
C ASP A 33 -4.80 -11.09 11.78
N GLU A 34 -3.67 -11.76 11.60
CA GLU A 34 -3.26 -12.90 12.43
C GLU A 34 -2.50 -12.43 13.67
N ALA A 35 -1.66 -11.40 13.51
CA ALA A 35 -0.89 -10.80 14.60
C ALA A 35 -1.76 -10.03 15.61
N MET A 36 -2.82 -9.37 15.12
CA MET A 36 -3.66 -8.44 15.87
C MET A 36 -5.13 -8.73 15.58
N LYS A 37 -5.67 -9.76 16.23
CA LYS A 37 -7.06 -10.18 16.02
C LYS A 37 -8.00 -9.21 16.74
N VAL A 38 -8.89 -8.57 15.99
CA VAL A 38 -9.89 -7.63 16.52
C VAL A 38 -11.28 -8.25 16.47
N THR A 39 -11.98 -8.20 17.59
CA THR A 39 -13.36 -8.64 17.73
C THR A 39 -14.18 -7.55 18.41
N PHE A 40 -15.50 -7.57 18.24
CA PHE A 40 -16.39 -6.65 18.92
C PHE A 40 -17.54 -7.42 19.56
N GLN A 41 -18.06 -6.87 20.65
CA GLN A 41 -19.23 -7.37 21.37
C GLN A 41 -20.10 -6.18 21.77
N VAL A 42 -21.38 -6.20 21.42
CA VAL A 42 -22.34 -5.21 21.92
C VAL A 42 -22.64 -5.55 23.38
N VAL A 43 -22.24 -4.67 24.31
CA VAL A 43 -22.47 -4.88 25.76
C VAL A 43 -23.88 -4.43 26.13
N ASN A 44 -24.32 -3.29 25.59
CA ASN A 44 -25.68 -2.76 25.66
C ASN A 44 -25.90 -1.79 24.47
N ASP A 45 -27.08 -1.18 24.38
CA ASP A 45 -27.45 -0.27 23.28
C ASP A 45 -26.58 1.00 23.20
N GLU A 46 -25.81 1.30 24.26
CA GLU A 46 -24.98 2.50 24.38
C GLU A 46 -23.47 2.21 24.45
N MET A 47 -23.05 0.94 24.46
CA MET A 47 -21.66 0.54 24.70
C MET A 47 -21.29 -0.69 23.87
N VAL A 48 -20.24 -0.54 23.07
CA VAL A 48 -19.62 -1.62 22.29
C VAL A 48 -18.23 -1.88 22.85
N ARG A 49 -17.95 -3.12 23.25
CA ARG A 49 -16.62 -3.54 23.66
C ARG A 49 -15.85 -4.06 22.45
N VAL A 50 -14.76 -3.40 22.10
CA VAL A 50 -13.81 -3.84 21.08
C VAL A 50 -12.63 -4.54 21.76
N GLN A 51 -12.43 -5.81 21.44
CA GLN A 51 -11.41 -6.67 22.05
C GLN A 51 -10.31 -6.97 21.03
N PHE A 52 -9.07 -6.66 21.43
CA PHE A 52 -7.87 -6.94 20.66
C PHE A 52 -7.10 -8.08 21.34
N ASP A 53 -6.83 -9.15 20.58
CA ASP A 53 -6.01 -10.27 21.00
C ASP A 53 -4.74 -10.30 20.14
N LEU A 54 -3.59 -10.18 20.79
CA LEU A 54 -2.27 -10.04 20.20
C LEU A 54 -1.45 -11.32 20.42
N ILE A 55 -0.69 -11.71 19.39
CA ILE A 55 0.28 -12.79 19.53
C ILE A 55 1.49 -12.35 20.38
N GLN A 56 2.34 -13.32 20.75
CA GLN A 56 3.59 -13.02 21.46
C GLN A 56 4.45 -12.06 20.64
N ASP A 57 5.15 -11.17 21.35
CA ASP A 57 6.05 -10.16 20.78
C ASP A 57 5.38 -9.11 19.85
N VAL A 58 4.05 -8.99 19.88
CA VAL A 58 3.30 -7.91 19.22
C VAL A 58 2.71 -6.96 20.26
N TYR A 59 2.80 -5.66 19.96
CA TYR A 59 2.19 -4.63 20.79
C TYR A 59 1.44 -3.59 19.96
N LEU A 60 0.39 -3.01 20.55
CA LEU A 60 -0.40 -1.91 19.98
C LEU A 60 -0.05 -0.58 20.63
N TYR A 61 0.00 0.49 19.85
CA TYR A 61 0.17 1.84 20.37
C TYR A 61 -1.15 2.40 20.89
N LYS A 62 -1.15 2.91 22.13
CA LYS A 62 -2.34 3.55 22.71
C LYS A 62 -2.84 4.74 21.89
N ASN A 63 -1.91 5.54 21.39
CA ASN A 63 -2.23 6.75 20.64
C ASN A 63 -2.71 6.46 19.21
N ALA A 64 -2.59 5.20 18.75
CA ALA A 64 -3.04 4.79 17.42
C ALA A 64 -4.51 4.32 17.39
N PHE A 65 -5.16 4.21 18.54
CA PHE A 65 -6.57 3.87 18.59
C PHE A 65 -7.44 5.03 18.10
N GLY A 66 -8.34 4.74 17.15
CA GLY A 66 -9.35 5.68 16.69
C GLY A 66 -10.68 4.96 16.45
N PHE A 67 -11.76 5.55 16.96
CA PHE A 67 -13.11 4.99 16.84
C PHE A 67 -14.01 6.03 16.18
N THR A 68 -14.60 5.68 15.04
CA THR A 68 -15.48 6.55 14.26
C THR A 68 -16.68 5.75 13.78
N GLY A 69 -17.89 6.30 13.86
CA GLY A 69 -19.10 5.63 13.39
C GLY A 69 -19.67 6.25 12.13
N GLU A 70 -20.33 5.41 11.33
CA GLU A 70 -21.25 5.78 10.23
C GLU A 70 -22.63 5.30 10.70
N ASP A 71 -23.61 6.21 10.78
CA ASP A 71 -24.92 5.96 11.40
C ASP A 71 -24.87 5.53 12.89
N VAL A 72 -23.73 5.79 13.53
CA VAL A 72 -23.47 5.65 14.97
C VAL A 72 -22.64 6.84 15.43
N LEU A 73 -23.10 7.50 16.49
CA LEU A 73 -22.29 8.52 17.16
C LEU A 73 -21.41 7.84 18.21
N VAL A 74 -20.10 8.07 18.14
CA VAL A 74 -19.16 7.64 19.17
C VAL A 74 -18.90 8.83 20.08
N ASP A 75 -19.20 8.69 21.37
CA ASP A 75 -18.93 9.76 22.35
C ASP A 75 -17.45 9.78 22.70
N GLN A 76 -16.71 10.70 22.08
CA GLN A 76 -15.27 10.83 22.32
C GLN A 76 -14.93 11.36 23.73
N GLN A 77 -15.87 12.00 24.44
CA GLN A 77 -15.64 12.52 25.79
C GLN A 77 -15.75 11.41 26.84
N LEU A 78 -16.64 10.45 26.60
CA LEU A 78 -16.84 9.27 27.45
C LEU A 78 -15.92 8.10 27.07
N LEU A 79 -15.26 8.15 25.92
CA LEU A 79 -14.31 7.12 25.50
C LEU A 79 -13.07 7.11 26.39
N THR A 80 -12.97 6.08 27.25
CA THR A 80 -11.80 5.89 28.12
C THR A 80 -10.97 4.71 27.65
N LEU A 81 -9.72 4.97 27.25
CA LEU A 81 -8.73 3.92 26.96
C LEU A 81 -8.12 3.39 28.28
N PRO A 82 -7.93 2.06 28.41
CA PRO A 82 -7.27 1.48 29.58
C PRO A 82 -5.82 1.97 29.71
N LYS A 83 -5.22 1.91 30.90
CA LYS A 83 -3.82 2.34 31.06
C LYS A 83 -2.87 1.40 30.31
N GLY A 84 -1.97 1.96 29.50
CA GLY A 84 -0.95 1.20 28.77
C GLY A 84 0.30 0.94 29.62
N LYS A 85 1.20 0.12 29.09
CA LYS A 85 2.56 -0.02 29.63
C LYS A 85 3.47 0.99 28.95
N GLU A 86 4.29 1.68 29.72
CA GLU A 86 5.31 2.58 29.16
C GLU A 86 6.39 1.77 28.45
N LYS A 87 6.72 2.17 27.23
CA LYS A 87 7.78 1.60 26.41
C LYS A 87 8.57 2.74 25.80
N ASN A 88 9.90 2.65 25.85
CA ASN A 88 10.76 3.55 25.10
C ASN A 88 11.00 2.93 23.71
N ASP A 89 10.29 3.44 22.72
CA ASP A 89 10.39 3.04 21.34
C ASP A 89 11.57 3.77 20.64
N PRO A 90 12.42 3.07 19.86
CA PRO A 90 13.54 3.71 19.18
C PRO A 90 13.17 4.80 18.18
N ALA A 91 11.97 4.75 17.58
CA ALA A 91 11.49 5.72 16.60
C ALA A 91 10.65 6.84 17.23
N PHE A 92 9.84 6.51 18.25
CA PHE A 92 8.87 7.46 18.82
C PHE A 92 9.19 7.93 20.26
N GLY A 93 10.22 7.38 20.90
CA GLY A 93 10.56 7.69 22.29
C GLY A 93 9.60 7.06 23.29
N LEU A 94 9.31 7.74 24.40
CA LEU A 94 8.48 7.18 25.47
C LEU A 94 6.99 7.18 25.06
N VAL A 95 6.43 5.99 24.84
CA VAL A 95 5.05 5.76 24.40
C VAL A 95 4.33 4.77 25.33
N GLU A 96 2.99 4.80 25.33
CA GLU A 96 2.17 3.79 25.99
C GLU A 96 1.72 2.71 24.99
N VAL A 97 1.91 1.44 25.35
CA VAL A 97 1.61 0.28 24.50
C VAL A 97 0.83 -0.81 25.24
N TYR A 98 0.14 -1.66 24.50
CA TYR A 98 -0.57 -2.84 25.02
C TYR A 98 0.03 -4.14 24.49
N TYR A 99 0.03 -5.17 25.33
CA TYR A 99 0.53 -6.51 25.02
C TYR A 99 -0.52 -7.55 25.39
N GLY A 100 -0.53 -8.69 24.69
CA GLY A 100 -1.40 -9.82 25.00
C GLY A 100 -2.85 -9.54 24.60
N SER A 101 -3.63 -8.91 25.46
CA SER A 101 -4.99 -8.52 25.10
C SER A 101 -5.42 -7.20 25.73
N VAL A 102 -6.24 -6.45 25.01
CA VAL A 102 -6.80 -5.17 25.47
C VAL A 102 -8.23 -5.03 25.00
N GLY A 103 -9.12 -4.71 25.95
CA GLY A 103 -10.52 -4.38 25.68
C GLY A 103 -10.72 -2.88 25.80
N VAL A 104 -11.38 -2.29 24.80
CA VAL A 104 -11.77 -0.88 24.80
C VAL A 104 -13.28 -0.80 24.79
N ASP A 105 -13.82 -0.08 25.77
CA ASP A 105 -15.25 0.18 25.89
C ASP A 105 -15.57 1.48 25.13
N VAL A 106 -16.25 1.33 23.99
CA VAL A 106 -16.60 2.41 23.08
C VAL A 106 -18.04 2.82 23.33
N PRO A 107 -18.30 4.00 23.91
CA PRO A 107 -19.65 4.52 24.07
C PRO A 107 -20.20 4.90 22.70
N VAL A 108 -21.31 4.30 22.33
CA VAL A 108 -21.99 4.50 21.05
C VAL A 108 -23.42 4.97 21.28
N THR A 109 -23.96 5.73 20.35
CA THR A 109 -25.39 6.03 20.29
C THR A 109 -25.84 5.72 18.88
N ALA A 110 -26.73 4.74 18.72
CA ALA A 110 -27.27 4.36 17.42
C ALA A 110 -28.04 5.54 16.81
N ALA A 111 -27.66 5.98 15.61
CA ALA A 111 -28.20 7.17 14.98
C ALA A 111 -28.92 6.90 13.65
N GLY A 112 -28.89 5.66 13.13
CA GLY A 112 -29.49 5.33 11.83
C GLY A 112 -29.73 3.85 11.55
N VAL A 113 -30.01 3.55 10.28
CA VAL A 113 -30.34 2.22 9.76
C VAL A 113 -29.05 1.58 9.21
N ALA A 114 -28.63 0.45 9.79
CA ALA A 114 -27.33 -0.21 9.54
C ALA A 114 -26.10 0.49 10.16
N PRO A 115 -26.06 0.64 11.49
CA PRO A 115 -24.95 1.27 12.20
C PRO A 115 -23.60 0.57 11.92
N LYS A 116 -22.58 1.30 11.48
CA LYS A 116 -21.21 0.78 11.30
C LYS A 116 -20.21 1.48 12.22
N LEU A 117 -19.34 0.70 12.84
CA LEU A 117 -18.23 1.19 13.66
C LEU A 117 -16.90 0.92 12.96
N THR A 118 -16.18 1.99 12.64
CA THR A 118 -14.81 1.92 12.13
C THR A 118 -13.81 2.03 13.28
N VAL A 119 -12.91 1.05 13.36
CA VAL A 119 -11.84 0.95 14.35
C VAL A 119 -10.50 1.06 13.64
N LYS A 120 -9.70 2.05 14.03
CA LYS A 120 -8.32 2.28 13.60
C LYS A 120 -7.37 1.85 14.70
N TYR A 121 -6.29 1.17 14.33
CA TYR A 121 -5.26 0.72 15.26
C TYR A 121 -3.93 0.49 14.53
N GLN A 122 -2.83 0.52 15.27
CA GLN A 122 -1.51 0.22 14.74
C GLN A 122 -0.67 -0.50 15.80
N GLY A 123 0.13 -1.46 15.34
CA GLY A 123 1.06 -2.18 16.20
C GLY A 123 2.36 -2.53 15.50
N CYS A 124 3.31 -3.01 16.29
CA CYS A 124 4.61 -3.47 15.81
C CYS A 124 4.97 -4.80 16.46
N VAL A 125 5.82 -5.54 15.75
CA VAL A 125 6.53 -6.69 16.32
C VAL A 125 7.79 -6.18 17.03
N GLU A 126 8.09 -6.71 18.21
CA GLU A 126 9.30 -6.38 18.96
C GLU A 126 10.55 -6.55 18.09
N ASN A 127 11.36 -5.49 18.00
CA ASN A 127 12.66 -5.45 17.32
C ASN A 127 12.68 -5.91 15.85
N PHE A 128 11.54 -5.87 15.15
CA PHE A 128 11.47 -6.35 13.76
C PHE A 128 10.87 -5.31 12.81
N ILE A 129 9.54 -5.22 12.72
CA ILE A 129 8.83 -4.36 11.75
C ILE A 129 7.53 -3.84 12.39
N CYS A 130 7.19 -2.60 12.09
CA CYS A 130 5.88 -2.01 12.39
C CYS A 130 4.91 -2.24 11.25
N TYR A 131 3.67 -2.62 11.58
CA TYR A 131 2.62 -2.74 10.57
C TYR A 131 2.10 -1.34 10.18
N PRO A 132 1.66 -1.13 8.93
CA PRO A 132 0.92 0.07 8.54
C PRO A 132 -0.35 0.25 9.40
N PRO A 133 -0.89 1.47 9.51
CA PRO A 133 -2.16 1.70 10.18
C PRO A 133 -3.29 0.82 9.62
N GLN A 134 -3.97 0.09 10.50
CA GLN A 134 -5.06 -0.82 10.14
C GLN A 134 -6.42 -0.12 10.33
N ARG A 135 -7.38 -0.45 9.47
CA ARG A 135 -8.78 0.02 9.54
C ARG A 135 -9.72 -1.17 9.40
N LYS A 136 -10.55 -1.43 10.42
CA LYS A 136 -11.60 -2.44 10.41
C LYS A 136 -12.97 -1.79 10.58
N ILE A 137 -13.95 -2.24 9.79
CA ILE A 137 -15.34 -1.74 9.84
C ILE A 137 -16.20 -2.89 10.35
N PHE A 138 -16.96 -2.64 11.41
CA PHE A 138 -17.89 -3.58 12.03
C PHE A 138 -19.32 -3.14 11.80
N ASP A 139 -20.16 -4.04 11.30
CA ASP A 139 -21.59 -3.81 11.15
C ASP A 139 -22.32 -4.21 12.44
N LEU A 140 -22.88 -3.22 13.13
CA LEU A 140 -23.57 -3.37 14.41
C LEU A 140 -25.04 -3.80 14.24
N SER A 141 -25.57 -3.78 13.00
CA SER A 141 -26.97 -4.14 12.71
C SER A 141 -27.31 -5.57 13.11
N SER A 142 -26.36 -6.50 12.90
CA SER A 142 -26.53 -7.93 13.19
C SER A 142 -26.70 -8.26 14.68
N GLN A 143 -26.25 -7.37 15.58
CA GLN A 143 -26.30 -7.58 17.03
C GLN A 143 -27.31 -6.66 17.75
N LEU A 144 -27.58 -5.47 17.22
CA LEU A 144 -28.66 -4.59 17.71
C LEU A 144 -30.06 -5.12 17.31
N ALA A 145 -30.17 -5.94 16.27
CA ALA A 145 -31.41 -6.62 15.88
C ALA A 145 -31.87 -7.69 16.88
N ASN A 146 -31.02 -8.14 17.80
CA ASN A 146 -31.38 -9.17 18.80
C ASN A 146 -32.00 -8.61 20.09
N THR A 147 -32.13 -7.28 20.23
CA THR A 147 -32.79 -6.67 21.40
C THR A 147 -34.30 -6.40 21.18
N GLN A 148 -34.83 -6.61 19.96
CA GLN A 148 -36.25 -6.37 19.63
C GLN A 148 -37.10 -7.65 19.52
N GLN A 149 -36.81 -8.71 20.28
CA GLN A 149 -37.67 -9.89 20.34
C GLN A 149 -38.13 -10.32 21.73
N GLN A 150 -38.02 -9.43 22.73
CA GLN A 150 -38.66 -9.58 24.04
C GLN A 150 -39.17 -8.25 24.65
N ALA A 151 -39.77 -7.36 23.85
CA ALA A 151 -40.54 -6.23 24.41
C ALA A 151 -41.50 -5.61 23.37
N ALA A 152 -42.34 -6.41 22.72
CA ALA A 152 -43.40 -5.88 21.87
C ALA A 152 -44.60 -6.84 21.84
N ASN A 153 -45.17 -7.09 23.01
CA ASN A 153 -46.52 -7.62 23.15
C ASN A 153 -47.28 -6.79 24.19
N ASP A 154 -47.02 -5.49 24.23
CA ASP A 154 -47.87 -4.53 24.93
C ASP A 154 -47.47 -3.14 24.46
N PHE A 155 -48.28 -2.55 23.58
CA PHE A 155 -48.72 -1.15 23.59
C PHE A 155 -49.24 -0.76 22.21
N SER A 156 -50.51 -1.10 21.98
CA SER A 156 -51.35 -0.47 20.98
C SER A 156 -51.69 0.96 21.41
N GLY A 157 -51.45 1.93 20.53
CA GLY A 157 -51.82 3.34 20.73
C GLY A 157 -50.80 4.24 20.04
N ASP A 158 -51.02 4.56 18.78
CA ASP A 158 -51.65 5.84 18.41
C ASP A 158 -50.74 7.02 18.72
N LEU A 159 -50.22 7.64 17.65
CA LEU A 159 -49.88 9.06 17.46
C LEU A 159 -48.86 9.17 16.31
N LEU A 160 -49.37 8.98 15.09
CA LEU A 160 -48.86 9.72 13.94
C LEU A 160 -49.37 11.15 14.08
N GLY A 161 -48.47 12.12 14.21
CA GLY A 161 -48.91 13.51 14.13
C GLY A 161 -47.99 14.49 14.80
N ASP A 162 -47.04 14.96 14.00
CA ASP A 162 -46.68 16.36 13.93
C ASP A 162 -45.60 16.86 14.89
N GLN A 163 -44.73 17.66 14.27
CA GLN A 163 -44.02 18.76 14.89
C GLN A 163 -42.74 18.44 15.67
N LEU A 164 -41.64 18.21 14.94
CA LEU A 164 -40.32 18.85 15.16
C LEU A 164 -39.58 18.79 13.80
N GLY A 165 -39.56 19.83 12.99
CA GLY A 165 -39.07 21.15 13.36
C GLY A 165 -37.59 21.19 12.98
N GLY A 166 -37.30 21.72 11.79
CA GLY A 166 -35.95 21.96 11.31
C GLY A 166 -35.11 22.67 12.36
N GLY A 167 -34.21 21.91 12.99
CA GLY A 167 -33.19 22.40 13.88
C GLY A 167 -31.88 22.40 13.14
N SER A 168 -31.72 23.36 12.23
CA SER A 168 -30.41 23.81 11.78
C SER A 168 -29.65 24.29 13.01
N PHE A 169 -28.78 23.45 13.54
CA PHE A 169 -27.94 23.72 14.71
C PHE A 169 -26.48 23.34 14.43
N PHE A 170 -25.88 23.93 13.39
CA PHE A 170 -24.47 24.32 13.40
C PHE A 170 -24.31 25.58 12.56
N GLY A 171 -24.55 26.73 13.21
CA GLY A 171 -23.92 27.97 12.80
C GLY A 171 -22.48 27.92 13.31
N GLY A 172 -21.55 27.65 12.40
CA GLY A 172 -20.11 27.52 12.64
C GLY A 172 -19.49 26.48 11.72
N ASP A 173 -19.24 26.87 10.46
CA ASP A 173 -18.52 26.21 9.36
C ASP A 173 -17.93 24.81 9.64
N ALA A 174 -18.80 23.79 9.74
CA ALA A 174 -18.38 22.39 9.84
C ALA A 174 -17.58 21.98 8.59
N LEU A 175 -16.43 21.33 8.79
CA LEU A 175 -15.60 20.78 7.71
C LEU A 175 -16.39 19.73 6.92
N LEU A 176 -16.36 19.86 5.59
CA LEU A 176 -17.02 18.91 4.69
C LEU A 176 -16.31 17.54 4.73
N PRO A 177 -17.04 16.41 4.64
CA PRO A 177 -16.44 15.10 4.39
C PRO A 177 -15.60 15.09 3.11
N VAL A 178 -14.54 14.27 3.05
CA VAL A 178 -13.58 14.24 1.93
C VAL A 178 -14.27 13.93 0.58
N ASP A 179 -15.22 13.01 0.58
CA ASP A 179 -16.03 12.62 -0.59
C ASP A 179 -16.98 13.73 -1.07
N GLN A 180 -17.37 14.64 -0.19
CA GLN A 180 -18.15 15.83 -0.53
C GLN A 180 -17.26 17.02 -0.90
N ALA A 181 -16.09 17.11 -0.28
CA ALA A 181 -15.08 18.13 -0.52
C ALA A 181 -14.37 17.97 -1.87
N PHE A 182 -14.10 16.72 -2.26
CA PHE A 182 -13.39 16.35 -3.48
C PHE A 182 -14.11 15.23 -4.22
N GLN A 183 -14.67 15.58 -5.37
CA GLN A 183 -15.28 14.62 -6.29
C GLN A 183 -14.33 14.35 -7.43
N PHE A 184 -13.80 13.14 -7.50
CA PHE A 184 -12.95 12.69 -8.59
C PHE A 184 -13.77 11.86 -9.59
N GLU A 185 -13.66 12.24 -10.85
CA GLU A 185 -14.26 11.53 -11.97
C GLU A 185 -13.24 11.42 -13.10
N THR A 186 -13.34 10.36 -13.89
CA THR A 186 -12.47 10.19 -15.06
C THR A 186 -13.27 9.66 -16.23
N ILE A 187 -13.00 10.21 -17.41
CA ILE A 187 -13.68 9.85 -18.65
C ILE A 187 -12.65 9.63 -19.76
N ALA A 188 -12.90 8.66 -20.62
CA ALA A 188 -12.11 8.48 -21.82
C ALA A 188 -12.59 9.45 -22.91
N LEU A 189 -11.77 10.46 -23.22
CA LEU A 189 -12.07 11.43 -24.29
C LEU A 189 -11.87 10.82 -25.68
N SER A 190 -10.91 9.91 -25.82
CA SER A 190 -10.52 9.29 -27.09
C SER A 190 -9.88 7.92 -26.86
N ASP A 191 -9.38 7.31 -27.93
CA ASP A 191 -8.63 6.06 -27.92
C ASP A 191 -7.27 6.12 -27.20
N SER A 192 -6.74 7.33 -26.97
CA SER A 192 -5.38 7.59 -26.48
C SER A 192 -5.30 8.63 -25.37
N ARG A 193 -6.43 9.27 -24.99
CA ARG A 193 -6.47 10.29 -23.91
C ARG A 193 -7.62 10.09 -22.95
N LEU A 194 -7.32 10.23 -21.67
CA LEU A 194 -8.28 10.30 -20.57
C LEU A 194 -8.33 11.72 -20.04
N MET A 195 -9.49 12.12 -19.54
CA MET A 195 -9.65 13.33 -18.75
C MET A 195 -9.94 12.93 -17.32
N ALA A 196 -9.03 13.26 -16.41
CA ALA A 196 -9.23 13.22 -14.98
C ALA A 196 -9.77 14.57 -14.51
N ARG A 197 -10.97 14.58 -13.93
CA ARG A 197 -11.62 15.79 -13.43
C ARG A 197 -11.76 15.71 -11.91
N PHE A 198 -11.22 16.70 -11.22
CA PHE A 198 -11.46 16.91 -9.80
C PHE A 198 -12.36 18.13 -9.61
N THR A 199 -13.46 17.96 -8.89
CA THR A 199 -14.36 19.04 -8.49
C THR A 199 -14.24 19.26 -6.98
N MET A 200 -13.90 20.47 -6.58
CA MET A 200 -13.72 20.89 -5.19
C MET A 200 -14.94 21.70 -4.72
N ALA A 201 -15.30 21.54 -3.46
CA ALA A 201 -16.32 22.39 -2.85
C ALA A 201 -15.81 23.83 -2.63
N PRO A 202 -16.72 24.82 -2.41
CA PRO A 202 -16.31 26.20 -2.19
C PRO A 202 -15.30 26.35 -1.04
N ASN A 203 -14.29 27.19 -1.24
CA ASN A 203 -13.19 27.43 -0.29
C ASN A 203 -12.26 26.24 -0.03
N ILE A 204 -12.31 25.20 -0.84
CA ILE A 204 -11.38 24.06 -0.78
C ILE A 204 -10.46 24.11 -2.00
N TYR A 205 -9.17 23.87 -1.77
CA TYR A 205 -8.16 23.80 -2.82
C TYR A 205 -7.37 22.49 -2.77
N LEU A 206 -6.87 22.09 -3.94
CA LEU A 206 -6.06 20.90 -4.13
C LEU A 206 -4.64 21.29 -4.51
N TYR A 207 -3.64 20.65 -3.91
CA TYR A 207 -2.24 20.91 -4.23
C TYR A 207 -1.84 20.20 -5.52
N GLN A 208 -1.25 20.93 -6.47
CA GLN A 208 -0.86 20.37 -7.77
C GLN A 208 0.16 19.23 -7.62
N ASP A 209 1.16 19.42 -6.77
CA ASP A 209 2.28 18.49 -6.55
C ASP A 209 1.88 17.21 -5.81
N GLN A 210 0.73 17.22 -5.14
CA GLN A 210 0.22 16.08 -4.40
C GLN A 210 -0.72 15.18 -5.23
N ILE A 211 -1.03 15.56 -6.48
CA ILE A 211 -1.87 14.76 -7.38
C ILE A 211 -1.01 13.68 -8.03
N GLN A 212 -1.33 12.41 -7.75
CA GLN A 212 -0.71 11.24 -8.35
C GLN A 212 -1.77 10.34 -8.95
N LEU A 213 -1.55 9.94 -10.20
CA LEU A 213 -2.49 9.15 -10.99
C LEU A 213 -1.80 7.84 -11.40
N THR A 214 -2.34 6.72 -10.97
CA THR A 214 -1.79 5.38 -11.22
C THR A 214 -2.86 4.47 -11.84
N SER A 215 -2.44 3.55 -12.71
CA SER A 215 -3.32 2.54 -13.29
C SER A 215 -2.96 1.15 -12.77
N PHE A 216 -3.97 0.36 -12.41
CA PHE A 216 -3.81 -1.02 -11.96
C PHE A 216 -4.14 -2.07 -13.04
N THR A 217 -4.45 -1.63 -14.26
CA THR A 217 -4.84 -2.50 -15.36
C THR A 217 -3.61 -3.02 -16.13
N ASP A 218 -3.44 -4.34 -16.15
CA ASP A 218 -2.39 -5.01 -16.92
C ASP A 218 -2.50 -4.70 -18.42
N GLY A 219 -1.37 -4.35 -19.05
CA GLY A 219 -1.33 -4.03 -20.48
C GLY A 219 -1.77 -2.61 -20.85
N LEU A 220 -1.96 -1.73 -19.87
CA LEU A 220 -2.22 -0.31 -20.09
C LEU A 220 -1.19 0.53 -19.34
N GLN A 221 -0.55 1.47 -20.05
CA GLN A 221 0.42 2.40 -19.46
C GLN A 221 -0.09 3.83 -19.58
N LEU A 222 -0.16 4.53 -18.46
CA LEU A 222 -0.38 5.97 -18.43
C LEU A 222 0.93 6.69 -18.80
N GLY A 223 0.82 7.69 -19.66
CA GLY A 223 1.89 8.63 -19.96
C GLY A 223 1.92 9.78 -18.95
N GLU A 224 2.69 10.83 -19.28
CA GLU A 224 2.85 12.00 -18.42
C GLU A 224 1.56 12.85 -18.38
N PRO A 225 0.97 13.08 -17.19
CA PRO A 225 -0.23 13.90 -17.07
C PRO A 225 0.05 15.37 -17.43
N VAL A 226 -0.83 15.96 -18.23
CA VAL A 226 -0.76 17.37 -18.62
C VAL A 226 -1.65 18.18 -17.68
N PHE A 227 -1.02 18.89 -16.76
CA PHE A 227 -1.69 19.76 -15.80
C PHE A 227 -2.02 21.14 -16.41
N PRO A 228 -3.20 21.71 -16.12
CA PRO A 228 -3.55 23.06 -16.55
C PRO A 228 -2.79 24.13 -15.73
N GLN A 229 -3.04 25.41 -16.02
CA GLN A 229 -2.43 26.51 -15.26
C GLN A 229 -2.95 26.51 -13.81
N ALA A 230 -2.05 26.32 -12.85
CA ALA A 230 -2.37 26.43 -11.42
C ALA A 230 -2.29 27.87 -10.90
N GLN A 231 -2.95 28.10 -9.77
CA GLN A 231 -2.91 29.37 -9.05
C GLN A 231 -1.83 29.32 -7.97
N ARG A 232 -0.95 30.31 -7.93
CA ARG A 232 0.05 30.41 -6.86
C ARG A 232 -0.59 30.91 -5.57
N LYS A 233 -0.46 30.13 -4.50
CA LYS A 233 -0.97 30.44 -3.17
C LYS A 233 0.17 30.39 -2.15
N ASP A 234 0.17 31.34 -1.22
CA ASP A 234 1.05 31.31 -0.05
C ASP A 234 0.28 30.64 1.09
N ASP A 235 0.61 29.39 1.36
CA ASP A 235 0.03 28.56 2.40
C ASP A 235 0.86 28.68 3.69
N PRO A 236 0.24 28.88 4.87
CA PRO A 236 0.99 29.00 6.13
C PRO A 236 1.83 27.78 6.51
N GLU A 237 1.44 26.58 6.07
CA GLU A 237 2.10 25.30 6.39
C GLU A 237 3.20 24.98 5.37
N PHE A 238 2.94 25.23 4.08
CA PHE A 238 3.82 24.82 2.97
C PHE A 238 4.52 25.98 2.23
N GLY A 239 4.16 27.23 2.51
CA GLY A 239 4.65 28.42 1.82
C GLY A 239 4.05 28.59 0.42
N LEU A 240 4.84 29.08 -0.53
CA LEU A 240 4.39 29.32 -1.90
C LEU A 240 4.22 28.01 -2.68
N VAL A 241 2.97 27.62 -2.89
CA VAL A 241 2.54 26.39 -3.59
C VAL A 241 1.63 26.70 -4.78
N ASP A 242 1.55 25.76 -5.71
CA ASP A 242 0.61 25.79 -6.83
C ASP A 242 -0.65 24.98 -6.48
N VAL A 243 -1.82 25.62 -6.55
CA VAL A 243 -3.09 25.03 -6.14
C VAL A 243 -4.18 25.19 -7.19
N TYR A 244 -5.19 24.31 -7.12
CA TYR A 244 -6.42 24.38 -7.90
C TYR A 244 -7.62 24.65 -7.01
N TYR A 245 -8.57 25.41 -7.56
CA TYR A 245 -9.86 25.70 -6.96
C TYR A 245 -10.98 25.30 -7.93
N ASP A 246 -12.18 25.10 -7.40
CA ASP A 246 -13.42 24.78 -8.13
C ASP A 246 -13.34 23.48 -8.94
N ILE A 247 -12.67 23.50 -10.09
CA ILE A 247 -12.55 22.35 -10.99
C ILE A 247 -11.16 22.35 -11.60
N VAL A 248 -10.52 21.18 -11.64
CA VAL A 248 -9.31 20.94 -12.42
C VAL A 248 -9.50 19.74 -13.34
N GLU A 249 -9.09 19.93 -14.59
CA GLU A 249 -9.17 18.94 -15.67
C GLU A 249 -7.75 18.62 -16.13
N ILE A 250 -7.34 17.37 -15.96
CA ILE A 250 -6.00 16.87 -16.24
C ILE A 250 -6.08 15.87 -17.38
N GLU A 251 -5.38 16.14 -18.48
CA GLU A 251 -5.32 15.24 -19.62
C GLU A 251 -4.22 14.21 -19.40
N ILE A 252 -4.57 12.92 -19.46
CA ILE A 252 -3.63 11.82 -19.29
C ILE A 252 -3.55 11.05 -20.61
N PRO A 253 -2.43 11.13 -21.35
CA PRO A 253 -2.21 10.24 -22.48
C PRO A 253 -2.04 8.81 -21.96
N TYR A 254 -2.53 7.82 -22.68
CA TYR A 254 -2.30 6.42 -22.33
C TYR A 254 -2.05 5.58 -23.58
N SER A 255 -1.32 4.49 -23.40
CA SER A 255 -1.10 3.48 -24.45
C SER A 255 -1.63 2.13 -24.00
N ARG A 256 -2.25 1.39 -24.93
CA ARG A 256 -2.73 0.03 -24.69
C ARG A 256 -1.83 -0.94 -25.46
N SER A 257 -1.43 -2.03 -24.83
CA SER A 257 -0.71 -3.11 -25.49
C SER A 257 -1.64 -4.06 -26.25
N GLN A 258 -2.93 -4.10 -25.87
CA GLN A 258 -3.96 -4.96 -26.47
C GLN A 258 -5.28 -4.19 -26.63
N ALA A 259 -5.93 -4.34 -27.78
CA ALA A 259 -7.20 -3.67 -28.11
C ALA A 259 -8.41 -4.22 -27.32
N ASP A 260 -8.27 -5.39 -26.68
CA ASP A 260 -9.35 -6.06 -25.92
C ASP A 260 -9.55 -5.50 -24.49
N ILE A 261 -8.72 -4.54 -24.05
CA ILE A 261 -8.88 -3.89 -22.74
C ILE A 261 -10.06 -2.91 -22.82
N LYS A 262 -11.19 -3.32 -22.22
CA LYS A 262 -12.45 -2.56 -22.20
C LYS A 262 -12.69 -1.77 -20.93
N LYS A 263 -11.95 -2.08 -19.87
CA LYS A 263 -12.06 -1.44 -18.56
C LYS A 263 -10.69 -1.01 -18.08
N LEU A 264 -10.64 0.17 -17.48
CA LEU A 264 -9.45 0.75 -16.89
C LEU A 264 -9.76 1.16 -15.45
N ASP A 265 -8.99 0.64 -14.51
CA ASP A 265 -9.03 1.06 -13.11
C ASP A 265 -7.92 2.07 -12.85
N ILE A 266 -8.32 3.30 -12.49
CA ILE A 266 -7.42 4.40 -12.12
C ILE A 266 -7.57 4.71 -10.65
N GLU A 267 -6.45 4.83 -9.96
CA GLU A 267 -6.37 5.43 -8.64
C GLU A 267 -5.82 6.86 -8.75
N ALA A 268 -6.55 7.78 -8.12
CA ALA A 268 -6.11 9.14 -7.90
C ALA A 268 -5.77 9.32 -6.43
N ALA A 269 -4.49 9.48 -6.12
CA ALA A 269 -4.01 9.92 -4.81
C ALA A 269 -3.83 11.44 -4.82
N PHE A 270 -4.39 12.13 -3.83
CA PHE A 270 -4.39 13.59 -3.79
C PHE A 270 -4.50 14.13 -2.36
N GLN A 271 -4.17 15.41 -2.20
CA GLN A 271 -4.31 16.14 -0.94
C GLN A 271 -4.77 17.57 -1.19
N GLY A 272 -5.63 18.08 -0.31
CA GLY A 272 -6.10 19.45 -0.35
C GLY A 272 -6.42 20.01 1.03
N CYS A 273 -6.69 21.31 1.10
CA CYS A 273 -7.03 22.01 2.33
C CYS A 273 -8.20 22.96 2.12
N GLU A 274 -8.87 23.31 3.21
CA GLU A 274 -9.87 24.35 3.22
C GLU A 274 -9.24 25.68 3.66
N ASP A 275 -9.58 26.76 2.95
CA ASP A 275 -9.06 28.10 3.21
C ASP A 275 -9.35 28.57 4.64
N GLY A 276 -8.28 28.84 5.39
CA GLY A 276 -8.36 29.30 6.78
C GLY A 276 -8.73 28.22 7.80
N LYS A 277 -8.72 26.94 7.41
CA LYS A 277 -8.98 25.82 8.32
C LYS A 277 -7.88 24.74 8.22
N VAL A 278 -8.26 23.49 8.46
CA VAL A 278 -7.37 22.33 8.58
C VAL A 278 -7.25 21.63 7.24
N CYS A 279 -6.04 21.16 6.94
CA CYS A 279 -5.77 20.34 5.77
C CYS A 279 -6.34 18.92 5.90
N TYR A 280 -6.83 18.38 4.78
CA TYR A 280 -7.21 16.98 4.71
C TYR A 280 -5.96 16.09 4.61
N PRO A 281 -6.00 14.86 5.15
CA PRO A 281 -4.91 13.91 4.97
C PRO A 281 -4.84 13.44 3.50
N PRO A 282 -3.67 12.98 3.03
CA PRO A 282 -3.55 12.33 1.72
C PRO A 282 -4.56 11.19 1.59
N THR A 283 -5.32 11.19 0.50
CA THR A 283 -6.40 10.25 0.25
C THR A 283 -6.31 9.70 -1.17
N SER A 284 -6.84 8.49 -1.37
CA SER A 284 -6.89 7.84 -2.68
C SER A 284 -8.32 7.47 -3.04
N GLN A 285 -8.73 7.76 -4.27
CA GLN A 285 -10.01 7.32 -4.84
C GLN A 285 -9.76 6.45 -6.06
N LEU A 286 -10.39 5.28 -6.11
CA LEU A 286 -10.29 4.33 -7.23
C LEU A 286 -11.58 4.37 -8.05
N VAL A 287 -11.45 4.59 -9.36
CA VAL A 287 -12.56 4.71 -10.31
C VAL A 287 -12.29 3.81 -11.52
N SER A 288 -13.32 3.06 -11.93
CA SER A 288 -13.30 2.23 -13.14
C SER A 288 -13.93 2.99 -14.31
N VAL A 289 -13.22 3.06 -15.44
CA VAL A 289 -13.66 3.72 -16.68
C VAL A 289 -13.81 2.70 -17.79
N ASP A 290 -14.96 2.74 -18.47
CA ASP A 290 -15.15 1.99 -19.70
C ASP A 290 -14.44 2.70 -20.86
N LEU A 291 -13.55 1.96 -21.51
CA LEU A 291 -12.70 2.46 -22.56
C LEU A 291 -13.38 2.28 -23.92
N PRO A 292 -13.35 3.29 -24.82
CA PRO A 292 -13.87 3.12 -26.16
C PRO A 292 -13.07 2.02 -26.88
N VAL A 293 -13.78 1.24 -27.71
CA VAL A 293 -13.15 0.25 -28.59
C VAL A 293 -12.23 1.01 -29.53
N ALA A 294 -10.96 0.64 -29.57
CA ALA A 294 -10.02 1.20 -30.52
C ALA A 294 -10.46 0.75 -31.93
N GLU A 295 -11.16 1.62 -32.64
CA GLU A 295 -11.35 1.46 -34.08
C GLU A 295 -9.98 1.73 -34.72
N PHE A 296 -9.22 0.66 -34.97
CA PHE A 296 -8.07 0.72 -35.85
C PHE A 296 -8.60 1.10 -37.24
N ILE A 297 -8.57 2.40 -37.55
CA ILE A 297 -8.63 2.85 -38.93
C ILE A 297 -7.29 2.44 -39.53
N VAL A 298 -7.28 1.29 -40.20
CA VAL A 298 -6.19 0.90 -41.08
C VAL A 298 -6.24 1.87 -42.26
N GLU A 299 -5.66 3.05 -42.09
CA GLU A 299 -5.33 3.90 -43.23
C GLU A 299 -4.31 3.11 -44.06
N THR A 300 -4.83 2.58 -45.17
CA THR A 300 -4.05 1.83 -46.14
C THR A 300 -3.20 2.84 -46.90
N PHE A 301 -2.07 3.23 -46.31
CA PHE A 301 -1.03 3.90 -47.06
C PHE A 301 -0.31 2.85 -47.90
N ASP A 302 -0.66 2.84 -49.18
CA ASP A 302 0.11 2.17 -50.22
C ASP A 302 1.53 2.77 -50.22
N SER A 303 2.47 2.01 -49.67
CA SER A 303 3.90 2.30 -49.73
C SER A 303 4.59 1.09 -50.33
N THR A 304 4.72 1.15 -51.65
CA THR A 304 5.73 0.40 -52.36
C THR A 304 7.10 0.96 -51.97
N ASP A 305 7.69 0.46 -50.89
CA ASP A 305 9.16 0.38 -50.80
C ASP A 305 9.62 -0.76 -49.89
N LYS A 306 10.66 -1.43 -50.36
CA LYS A 306 11.24 -2.62 -49.73
C LYS A 306 12.05 -2.21 -48.50
N SER A 307 11.58 -2.57 -47.32
CA SER A 307 12.49 -2.94 -46.23
C SER A 307 11.80 -3.94 -45.30
N SER A 308 12.34 -5.16 -45.30
CA SER A 308 11.93 -6.24 -44.41
C SER A 308 12.48 -5.95 -43.01
N ILE A 309 11.63 -5.48 -42.10
CA ILE A 309 11.91 -5.52 -40.66
C ILE A 309 10.93 -6.51 -40.04
N LYS A 310 11.49 -7.66 -39.65
CA LYS A 310 10.82 -8.71 -38.86
C LYS A 310 10.81 -8.22 -37.40
N PRO A 311 9.73 -8.41 -36.62
CA PRO A 311 9.76 -8.09 -35.20
C PRO A 311 10.57 -9.20 -34.52
N GLN A 312 11.84 -8.92 -34.23
CA GLN A 312 12.67 -9.77 -33.38
C GLN A 312 12.86 -9.06 -32.04
N SER A 313 12.69 -9.82 -30.97
CA SER A 313 13.02 -9.39 -29.61
C SER A 313 14.48 -8.96 -29.55
N GLU A 314 14.75 -7.83 -28.89
CA GLU A 314 16.08 -7.23 -28.73
C GLU A 314 17.15 -8.19 -28.15
N THR A 315 16.74 -9.35 -27.64
CA THR A 315 17.60 -10.41 -27.12
C THR A 315 18.23 -11.33 -28.17
N ASP A 316 17.78 -11.30 -29.43
CA ASP A 316 18.35 -12.16 -30.49
C ASP A 316 19.41 -11.45 -31.35
N ASP A 317 19.38 -10.12 -31.47
CA ASP A 317 20.41 -9.36 -32.20
C ASP A 317 21.75 -9.33 -31.47
N LEU A 318 21.76 -9.41 -30.12
CA LEU A 318 23.00 -9.54 -29.35
C LEU A 318 23.68 -10.90 -29.50
N LYS A 319 22.95 -11.96 -29.90
CA LYS A 319 23.54 -13.31 -30.05
C LYS A 319 24.32 -13.48 -31.36
N ASP A 320 23.91 -12.77 -32.41
CA ASP A 320 24.61 -12.78 -33.71
C ASP A 320 25.88 -11.91 -33.67
N ASP A 321 25.88 -10.82 -32.89
CA ASP A 321 27.04 -9.93 -32.74
C ASP A 321 28.18 -10.60 -31.91
N ILE A 322 27.81 -11.36 -30.87
CA ILE A 322 28.78 -12.11 -30.03
C ILE A 322 29.46 -13.26 -30.80
N ALA A 323 28.82 -13.81 -31.83
CA ALA A 323 29.37 -14.92 -32.63
C ALA A 323 30.40 -14.47 -33.67
N SER A 324 30.42 -13.18 -34.04
CA SER A 324 31.30 -12.63 -35.07
C SER A 324 32.47 -11.80 -34.52
N ASP A 325 32.42 -11.41 -33.24
CA ASP A 325 33.45 -10.61 -32.58
C ASP A 325 34.68 -11.42 -32.12
N PRO A 326 35.89 -10.83 -32.12
CA PRO A 326 37.07 -11.48 -31.58
C PRO A 326 36.90 -11.70 -30.07
N VAL A 327 37.03 -12.96 -29.62
CA VAL A 327 36.83 -13.45 -28.24
C VAL A 327 37.43 -12.53 -27.14
N TRP A 328 38.54 -11.86 -27.44
CA TRP A 328 39.17 -10.87 -26.55
C TRP A 328 38.25 -9.66 -26.23
N LEU A 329 37.57 -9.13 -27.23
CA LEU A 329 36.73 -7.93 -27.09
C LEU A 329 35.41 -8.27 -26.35
N THR A 330 34.89 -9.47 -26.57
CA THR A 330 33.80 -10.06 -25.79
C THR A 330 34.20 -10.18 -24.31
N MET A 331 35.38 -10.76 -24.00
CA MET A 331 35.85 -10.84 -22.60
C MET A 331 35.99 -9.46 -21.95
N LEU A 332 36.47 -8.45 -22.68
CA LEU A 332 36.60 -7.08 -22.17
C LEU A 332 35.23 -6.46 -21.87
N ASN A 333 34.24 -6.65 -22.75
CA ASN A 333 32.89 -6.13 -22.56
C ASN A 333 32.18 -6.82 -21.38
N PHE A 334 32.25 -8.15 -21.27
CA PHE A 334 31.68 -8.87 -20.11
C PHE A 334 32.35 -8.46 -18.79
N PHE A 335 33.67 -8.24 -18.80
CA PHE A 335 34.38 -7.71 -17.64
C PHE A 335 33.93 -6.29 -17.29
N GLY A 336 33.75 -5.43 -18.30
CA GLY A 336 33.26 -4.06 -18.14
C GLY A 336 31.86 -4.00 -17.55
N PHE A 337 30.92 -4.76 -18.10
CA PHE A 337 29.55 -4.85 -17.56
C PHE A 337 29.53 -5.47 -16.15
N GLY A 338 30.35 -6.48 -15.88
CA GLY A 338 30.49 -7.04 -14.53
C GLY A 338 31.00 -6.01 -13.51
N LEU A 339 31.97 -5.17 -13.90
CA LEU A 339 32.47 -4.08 -13.06
C LEU A 339 31.41 -2.98 -12.87
N LEU A 340 30.65 -2.65 -13.91
CA LEU A 340 29.56 -1.68 -13.84
C LEU A 340 28.43 -2.17 -12.92
N LEU A 341 28.08 -3.46 -13.01
CA LEU A 341 27.11 -4.11 -12.12
C LEU A 341 27.61 -4.17 -10.67
N SER A 342 28.92 -4.30 -10.46
CA SER A 342 29.51 -4.25 -9.11
C SER A 342 29.44 -2.86 -8.46
N LEU A 343 29.29 -1.79 -9.26
CA LEU A 343 29.12 -0.41 -8.81
C LEU A 343 27.65 -0.04 -8.55
N THR A 344 26.74 -1.00 -8.62
CA THR A 344 25.32 -0.75 -8.35
C THR A 344 25.10 -0.45 -6.86
N PRO A 345 24.11 0.41 -6.55
CA PRO A 345 23.82 0.84 -5.18
C PRO A 345 23.47 -0.31 -4.21
N CYS A 346 23.18 -1.51 -4.73
CA CYS A 346 22.86 -2.70 -3.93
C CYS A 346 24.08 -3.43 -3.32
N VAL A 347 25.30 -3.27 -3.88
CA VAL A 347 26.52 -3.94 -3.37
C VAL A 347 27.32 -3.04 -2.41
N PHE A 348 27.14 -1.72 -2.53
CA PHE A 348 27.75 -0.71 -1.66
C PHE A 348 27.50 -0.92 -0.14
N PRO A 349 26.33 -1.41 0.32
CA PRO A 349 26.06 -1.69 1.74
C PRO A 349 26.87 -2.86 2.32
N MET A 350 27.39 -3.77 1.49
CA MET A 350 28.20 -4.91 1.94
C MET A 350 29.69 -4.56 2.14
N ILE A 351 30.20 -3.50 1.50
CA ILE A 351 31.60 -3.05 1.61
C ILE A 351 31.96 -2.67 3.07
N PRO A 352 31.13 -1.90 3.81
CA PRO A 352 31.38 -1.59 5.21
C PRO A 352 31.40 -2.82 6.13
N ILE A 353 30.62 -3.87 5.83
CA ILE A 353 30.52 -5.08 6.66
C ILE A 353 31.84 -5.86 6.63
N LEU A 354 32.42 -6.06 5.45
CA LEU A 354 33.73 -6.73 5.31
C LEU A 354 34.87 -5.85 5.83
N SER A 355 34.80 -4.53 5.61
CA SER A 355 35.81 -3.59 6.12
C SER A 355 35.79 -3.50 7.65
N GLY A 356 34.61 -3.56 8.29
CA GLY A 356 34.46 -3.61 9.74
C GLY A 356 34.94 -4.92 10.37
N LEU A 357 34.76 -6.05 9.68
CA LEU A 357 35.18 -7.37 10.16
C LEU A 357 36.71 -7.54 10.14
N ILE A 358 37.42 -6.92 9.19
CA ILE A 358 38.88 -7.03 9.03
C ILE A 358 39.64 -6.05 9.96
N VAL A 359 39.09 -4.86 10.22
CA VAL A 359 39.75 -3.83 11.07
C VAL A 359 39.61 -4.13 12.57
N GLY A 360 38.66 -4.98 12.97
CA GLY A 360 38.41 -5.34 14.37
C GLY A 360 39.30 -6.45 14.98
N GLN A 361 40.17 -7.11 14.21
CA GLN A 361 40.97 -8.25 14.70
C GLN A 361 42.44 -7.91 14.96
N LYS A 362 42.91 -8.22 16.18
CA LYS A 362 44.22 -7.86 16.74
C LYS A 362 45.45 -8.57 16.10
N ASN A 363 45.26 -9.49 15.14
CA ASN A 363 46.30 -10.17 14.37
C ASN A 363 45.77 -10.62 12.99
N PRO A 364 45.85 -9.80 11.93
CA PRO A 364 45.29 -10.14 10.63
C PRO A 364 46.23 -11.09 9.87
N SER A 365 45.87 -12.38 9.74
CA SER A 365 46.54 -13.23 8.74
C SER A 365 45.93 -12.91 7.37
N THR A 366 46.69 -12.24 6.51
CA THR A 366 46.29 -11.81 5.15
C THR A 366 45.77 -12.97 4.30
N THR A 367 46.27 -14.19 4.53
CA THR A 367 45.85 -15.42 3.86
C THR A 367 44.41 -15.85 4.17
N LYS A 368 43.93 -15.63 5.39
CA LYS A 368 42.52 -15.94 5.76
C LYS A 368 41.54 -14.93 5.18
N ALA A 369 41.90 -13.65 5.19
CA ALA A 369 41.08 -12.59 4.58
C ALA A 369 40.94 -12.81 3.07
N PHE A 370 42.03 -13.20 2.40
CA PHE A 370 42.00 -13.57 0.98
C PHE A 370 41.15 -14.81 0.71
N SER A 371 41.32 -15.87 1.52
CA SER A 371 40.54 -17.11 1.37
C SER A 371 39.03 -16.90 1.55
N LEU A 372 38.64 -16.12 2.56
CA LEU A 372 37.22 -15.80 2.80
C LEU A 372 36.61 -14.97 1.68
N SER A 373 37.37 -14.00 1.14
CA SER A 373 36.93 -13.19 0.00
C SER A 373 36.78 -14.05 -1.26
N LEU A 374 37.71 -14.98 -1.50
CA LEU A 374 37.67 -15.88 -2.64
C LEU A 374 36.45 -16.82 -2.57
N ILE A 375 36.19 -17.44 -1.40
CA ILE A 375 35.05 -18.34 -1.21
C ILE A 375 33.73 -17.60 -1.42
N TYR A 376 33.62 -16.37 -0.91
CA TYR A 376 32.42 -15.55 -1.07
C TYR A 376 32.13 -15.21 -2.54
N VAL A 377 33.14 -14.74 -3.28
CA VAL A 377 32.98 -14.41 -4.72
C VAL A 377 32.62 -15.64 -5.54
N LEU A 378 33.24 -16.80 -5.25
CA LEU A 378 32.97 -18.05 -5.96
C LEU A 378 31.54 -18.56 -5.69
N ALA A 379 31.05 -18.42 -4.46
CA ALA A 379 29.68 -18.77 -4.10
C ALA A 379 28.65 -17.88 -4.82
N MET A 380 28.85 -16.56 -4.82
CA MET A 380 27.96 -15.62 -5.51
C MET A 380 27.97 -15.81 -7.03
N ALA A 381 29.15 -16.05 -7.62
CA ALA A 381 29.26 -16.33 -9.05
C ALA A 381 28.48 -17.60 -9.44
N LEU A 382 28.57 -18.65 -8.62
CA LEU A 382 27.88 -19.92 -8.88
C LEU A 382 26.36 -19.79 -8.74
N THR A 383 25.87 -19.00 -7.78
CA THR A 383 24.44 -18.73 -7.63
C THR A 383 23.88 -17.94 -8.81
N TYR A 384 24.56 -16.89 -9.28
CA TYR A 384 24.09 -16.13 -10.43
C TYR A 384 24.14 -16.94 -11.73
N THR A 385 25.18 -17.76 -11.91
CA THR A 385 25.28 -18.68 -13.06
C THR A 385 24.14 -19.72 -13.08
N LEU A 386 23.65 -20.14 -11.91
CA LEU A 386 22.53 -21.08 -11.81
C LEU A 386 21.18 -20.43 -12.09
N VAL A 387 21.01 -19.15 -11.75
CA VAL A 387 19.75 -18.41 -11.91
C VAL A 387 19.57 -17.91 -13.34
N GLY A 388 20.67 -17.66 -14.06
CA GLY A 388 20.67 -17.29 -15.48
C GLY A 388 21.36 -15.97 -15.72
#